data_AF-A0A2D5G8E7-F1
#
_entry.id   AF-A0A2D5G8E7-F1
#
_cell.length_a   1.000
_cell.length_b   1.000
_cell.length_c   1.000
_cell.angle_alpha   90.00
_cell.angle_beta   90.00
_cell.angle_gamma   90.00
#
_symmetry.space_group_name_H-M   'P 1'
#
loop_
_entity.id
_entity.type
_entity.pdbx_description
1 polymer ?
#
loop_
_entity_poly.entity_id
_entity_poly.type
_entity_poly.pdbx_seq_one_letter_code
_entity_poly.pdbx_strand_id
1 'polypeptide(L)'
;MINNVAKKNNTKIIPVDSEHYSIMKLIENHKLNEIKKIYITASGGPFLNYTLNKLKKINPKDALNHPKWKMGKKISIDSATFMNKIFEVVEAQKLFSLPESKIDVLIHPNSLVHAIIHLNNGLIKFLYHETSMVIPLANAIFDGKLNIENLFKKKVNENQKIADKLIFNQVDKNKFPFIKLKKIMNQYPSASIIINAANEVLVSEFLKKKIPYMDIYKQIFSILNDRNFKKYAIKKPKNLKEIFKIDTWAKSTIRKKI
;
A
#
# COMPACT_ATOMS: atom_id res chain seq x y z
N MET A 1 -5.43 4.37 17.31
CA MET A 1 -5.90 3.45 18.35
C MET A 1 -4.88 2.36 18.62
N ILE A 2 -4.49 1.55 17.63
CA ILE A 2 -3.54 0.43 17.79
C ILE A 2 -2.22 0.87 18.46
N ASN A 3 -1.54 1.90 17.94
CA ASN A 3 -0.28 2.40 18.55
C ASN A 3 -0.44 2.81 20.02
N ASN A 4 -1.59 3.37 20.41
CA ASN A 4 -1.84 3.75 21.81
C ASN A 4 -2.02 2.52 22.69
N VAL A 5 -2.70 1.49 22.19
CA VAL A 5 -2.87 0.22 22.92
C VAL A 5 -1.52 -0.50 23.05
N ALA A 6 -0.73 -0.57 21.98
CA ALA A 6 0.61 -1.14 22.01
C ALA A 6 1.51 -0.42 23.04
N LYS A 7 1.52 0.92 23.02
CA LYS A 7 2.26 1.74 23.99
C LYS A 7 1.78 1.52 25.43
N LYS A 8 0.47 1.43 25.67
CA LYS A 8 -0.10 1.19 27.00
C LYS A 8 0.30 -0.18 27.56
N ASN A 9 0.44 -1.19 26.70
CA ASN A 9 0.80 -2.55 27.08
C ASN A 9 2.30 -2.86 26.89
N ASN A 10 3.16 -1.84 26.73
CA ASN A 10 4.60 -1.99 26.50
C ASN A 10 4.95 -3.03 25.42
N THR A 11 4.15 -3.08 24.35
CA THR A 11 4.29 -4.05 23.26
C THR A 11 4.73 -3.35 21.99
N LYS A 12 5.55 -4.02 21.17
CA LYS A 12 6.00 -3.51 19.87
C LYS A 12 5.10 -4.02 18.76
N ILE A 13 4.85 -3.18 17.76
CA ILE A 13 4.21 -3.55 16.51
C ILE A 13 5.33 -3.76 15.50
N ILE A 14 5.45 -4.97 14.96
CA ILE A 14 6.41 -5.28 13.90
C ILE A 14 5.65 -5.39 12.58
N PRO A 15 5.88 -4.49 11.61
CA PRO A 15 5.28 -4.60 10.30
C PRO A 15 5.85 -5.81 9.56
N VAL A 16 4.97 -6.58 8.92
CA VAL A 16 5.34 -7.76 8.11
C VAL A 16 5.09 -7.55 6.62
N ASP A 17 4.37 -6.50 6.25
CA ASP A 17 4.29 -6.02 4.87
C ASP A 17 5.72 -5.68 4.40
N SER A 18 6.10 -6.16 3.20
CA SER A 18 7.48 -6.12 2.71
C SER A 18 8.05 -4.71 2.69
N GLU A 19 7.26 -3.74 2.26
CA GLU A 19 7.70 -2.37 2.11
C GLU A 19 7.83 -1.67 3.48
N HIS A 20 6.89 -1.90 4.41
CA HIS A 20 6.98 -1.34 5.76
C HIS A 20 8.08 -1.99 6.58
N TYR A 21 8.26 -3.31 6.47
CA TYR A 21 9.40 -4.01 7.08
C TYR A 21 10.72 -3.39 6.60
N SER A 22 10.81 -3.14 5.28
CA SER A 22 11.98 -2.52 4.68
C SER A 22 12.20 -1.09 5.15
N ILE A 23 11.15 -0.28 5.26
CA ILE A 23 11.23 1.05 5.87
C ILE A 23 11.75 0.94 7.31
N MET A 24 11.15 0.07 8.14
CA MET A 24 11.54 -0.11 9.54
C MET A 24 13.03 -0.37 9.66
N LYS A 25 13.58 -1.26 8.84
CA LYS A 25 15.03 -1.59 8.84
C LYS A 25 15.92 -0.47 8.32
N LEU A 26 15.49 0.25 7.29
CA LEU A 26 16.26 1.37 6.78
C LEU A 26 16.33 2.55 7.76
N ILE A 27 15.26 2.79 8.52
CA ILE A 27 15.19 3.91 9.48
C ILE A 27 15.67 3.57 10.89
N GLU A 28 15.90 2.29 11.21
CA GLU A 28 16.24 1.81 12.57
C GLU A 28 17.40 2.58 13.22
N ASN A 29 18.38 3.00 12.41
CA ASN A 29 19.58 3.72 12.86
C ASN A 29 19.61 5.19 12.44
N HIS A 30 18.45 5.78 12.13
CA HIS A 30 18.34 7.19 11.71
C HIS A 30 17.25 7.91 12.50
N LYS A 31 17.52 9.16 12.86
CA LYS A 31 16.50 10.06 13.35
C LYS A 31 15.63 10.53 12.18
N LEU A 32 14.34 10.76 12.43
CA LEU A 32 13.42 11.19 11.37
C LEU A 32 13.81 12.53 10.72
N ASN A 33 14.52 13.40 11.44
CA ASN A 33 15.02 14.66 10.90
C ASN A 33 16.20 14.46 9.93
N GLU A 34 16.95 13.37 10.00
CA GLU A 34 18.05 13.02 9.09
C GLU A 34 17.53 12.47 7.74
N ILE A 35 16.31 11.94 7.73
CA ILE A 35 15.68 11.37 6.54
C ILE A 35 15.02 12.48 5.71
N LYS A 36 15.55 12.75 4.52
CA LYS A 36 14.97 13.70 3.56
C LYS A 36 13.66 13.18 2.97
N LYS A 37 13.66 11.95 2.50
CA LYS A 37 12.53 11.33 1.78
C LYS A 37 12.58 9.81 1.91
N ILE A 38 11.41 9.18 1.93
CA ILE A 38 11.21 7.74 1.89
C ILE A 38 10.39 7.43 0.64
N TYR A 39 10.81 6.42 -0.11
CA TYR A 39 10.04 5.87 -1.22
C TYR A 39 9.62 4.44 -0.91
N ILE A 40 8.32 4.20 -1.00
CA ILE A 40 7.76 2.85 -1.10
C ILE A 40 7.77 2.47 -2.57
N THR A 41 8.27 1.30 -2.91
CA THR A 41 8.28 0.84 -4.31
C THR A 41 7.00 0.09 -4.63
N ALA A 42 6.57 0.09 -5.89
CA ALA A 42 5.39 -0.64 -6.34
C ALA A 42 5.69 -1.39 -7.63
N SER A 43 5.17 -2.61 -7.77
CA SER A 43 5.32 -3.39 -9.02
C SER A 43 4.69 -2.70 -10.24
N GLY A 44 3.69 -1.82 -10.00
CA GLY A 44 2.83 -1.26 -11.05
C GLY A 44 1.66 -2.16 -11.45
N GLY A 45 1.56 -3.35 -10.86
CA GLY A 45 0.46 -4.29 -11.11
C GLY A 45 0.44 -4.86 -12.54
N PRO A 46 -0.58 -5.66 -12.88
CA PRO A 46 -0.71 -6.30 -14.20
C PRO A 46 -0.87 -5.31 -15.37
N PHE A 47 -1.27 -4.08 -15.09
CA PHE A 47 -1.65 -3.10 -16.11
C PHE A 47 -0.63 -1.98 -16.31
N LEU A 48 0.58 -2.12 -15.75
CA LEU A 48 1.64 -1.13 -15.86
C LEU A 48 1.89 -0.71 -17.32
N ASN A 49 1.88 -1.66 -18.26
CA ASN A 49 2.16 -1.41 -19.68
C ASN A 49 0.90 -1.26 -20.54
N TYR A 50 -0.30 -1.18 -19.93
CA TYR A 50 -1.54 -1.03 -20.68
C TYR A 50 -1.76 0.42 -21.11
N THR A 51 -2.43 0.59 -22.26
CA THR A 51 -2.95 1.88 -22.69
C THR A 51 -4.27 2.20 -21.97
N LEU A 52 -4.63 3.48 -21.86
CA LEU A 52 -5.89 3.89 -21.20
C LEU A 52 -7.13 3.24 -21.83
N ASN A 53 -7.13 3.00 -23.15
CA ASN A 53 -8.22 2.31 -23.84
C ASN A 53 -8.34 0.83 -23.45
N LYS A 54 -7.21 0.15 -23.21
CA LYS A 54 -7.21 -1.23 -22.70
C LYS A 54 -7.77 -1.29 -21.28
N LEU A 55 -7.54 -0.28 -20.44
CA LEU A 55 -8.03 -0.26 -19.07
C LEU A 55 -9.57 -0.31 -18.97
N LYS A 56 -10.28 0.25 -19.97
CA LYS A 56 -11.76 0.25 -20.02
C LYS A 56 -12.38 -1.14 -20.19
N LYS A 57 -11.60 -2.11 -20.68
CA LYS A 57 -12.08 -3.47 -21.00
C LYS A 57 -11.59 -4.54 -20.01
N ILE A 58 -10.93 -4.13 -18.92
CA ILE A 58 -10.41 -5.04 -17.90
C ILE A 58 -11.57 -5.79 -17.24
N ASN A 59 -11.45 -7.12 -17.20
CA ASN A 59 -12.34 -7.97 -16.43
C ASN A 59 -11.64 -8.48 -15.14
N PRO A 60 -12.38 -9.09 -14.19
CA PRO A 60 -11.79 -9.59 -12.96
C PRO A 60 -10.67 -10.62 -13.14
N LYS A 61 -10.76 -11.50 -14.14
CA LYS A 61 -9.73 -12.52 -14.40
C LYS A 61 -8.39 -11.86 -14.77
N ASP A 62 -8.43 -10.80 -15.58
CA ASP A 62 -7.22 -10.06 -15.96
C ASP A 62 -6.57 -9.41 -14.72
N ALA A 63 -7.37 -8.79 -13.86
CA ALA A 63 -6.89 -8.08 -12.68
C ALA A 63 -6.36 -9.01 -11.58
N LEU A 64 -6.81 -10.27 -11.55
CA LEU A 64 -6.30 -11.29 -10.63
C LEU A 64 -4.95 -11.88 -11.06
N ASN A 65 -4.52 -11.67 -12.32
CA ASN A 65 -3.29 -12.22 -12.86
C ASN A 65 -2.07 -11.31 -12.60
N HIS A 66 -1.61 -11.25 -11.35
CA HIS A 66 -0.51 -10.37 -10.97
C HIS A 66 0.86 -10.92 -11.43
N PRO A 67 1.75 -10.08 -12.00
CA PRO A 67 2.99 -10.54 -12.65
C PRO A 67 4.05 -11.11 -11.69
N LYS A 68 3.99 -10.77 -10.41
CA LYS A 68 5.03 -11.09 -9.42
C LYS A 68 4.57 -11.90 -8.20
N TRP A 69 3.28 -11.88 -7.90
CA TRP A 69 2.78 -12.35 -6.61
C TRP A 69 1.52 -13.18 -6.82
N LYS A 70 1.42 -14.31 -6.12
CA LYS A 70 0.16 -15.07 -6.00
C LYS A 70 -0.52 -14.66 -4.70
N MET A 71 -1.59 -13.87 -4.80
CA MET A 71 -2.23 -13.24 -3.65
C MET A 71 -3.74 -13.46 -3.63
N GLY A 72 -4.39 -13.08 -2.52
CA GLY A 72 -5.84 -13.08 -2.39
C GLY A 72 -6.53 -12.10 -3.36
N LYS A 73 -7.80 -12.36 -3.67
CA LYS A 73 -8.54 -11.60 -4.69
C LYS A 73 -8.54 -10.09 -4.44
N LYS A 74 -8.84 -9.66 -3.21
CA LYS A 74 -8.95 -8.23 -2.84
C LYS A 74 -7.64 -7.48 -3.08
N ILE A 75 -6.53 -8.00 -2.54
CA ILE A 75 -5.21 -7.38 -2.69
C ILE A 75 -4.74 -7.38 -4.16
N SER A 76 -5.09 -8.41 -4.94
CA SER A 76 -4.79 -8.39 -6.39
C SER A 76 -5.52 -7.25 -7.11
N ILE A 77 -6.80 -6.99 -6.80
CA ILE A 77 -7.52 -5.83 -7.39
C ILE A 77 -6.95 -4.50 -6.89
N ASP A 78 -6.62 -4.41 -5.60
CA ASP A 78 -6.01 -3.20 -5.03
C ASP A 78 -4.63 -2.90 -5.64
N SER A 79 -3.83 -3.94 -5.90
CA SER A 79 -2.55 -3.78 -6.60
C SER A 79 -2.79 -3.34 -8.04
N ALA A 80 -3.73 -3.97 -8.74
CA ALA A 80 -4.08 -3.61 -10.10
C ALA A 80 -4.61 -2.17 -10.23
N THR A 81 -5.34 -1.68 -9.23
CA THR A 81 -5.86 -0.29 -9.19
C THR A 81 -4.89 0.70 -8.58
N PHE A 82 -3.73 0.25 -8.11
CA PHE A 82 -2.78 1.03 -7.31
C PHE A 82 -3.29 1.47 -5.93
N MET A 83 -4.51 1.08 -5.53
CA MET A 83 -5.06 1.40 -4.21
C MET A 83 -4.25 0.77 -3.08
N ASN A 84 -3.68 -0.43 -3.28
CA ASN A 84 -2.85 -1.10 -2.27
C ASN A 84 -1.75 -0.17 -1.79
N LYS A 85 -1.04 0.43 -2.75
CA LYS A 85 0.08 1.32 -2.49
C LYS A 85 -0.34 2.61 -1.77
N ILE A 86 -1.57 3.08 -1.98
CA ILE A 86 -2.11 4.21 -1.23
C ILE A 86 -2.37 3.83 0.23
N PHE A 87 -2.92 2.65 0.48
CA PHE A 87 -3.08 2.15 1.86
C PHE A 87 -1.73 1.99 2.55
N GLU A 88 -0.74 1.42 1.87
CA GLU A 88 0.60 1.24 2.42
C GLU A 88 1.26 2.58 2.76
N VAL A 89 1.15 3.62 1.91
CA VAL A 89 1.66 4.96 2.23
C VAL A 89 1.00 5.49 3.50
N VAL A 90 -0.32 5.38 3.62
CA VAL A 90 -1.07 5.85 4.79
C VAL A 90 -0.70 5.08 6.04
N GLU A 91 -0.48 3.78 5.91
CA GLU A 91 -0.02 2.91 6.97
C GLU A 91 1.40 3.27 7.41
N ALA A 92 2.35 3.49 6.49
CA ALA A 92 3.71 3.91 6.80
C ALA A 92 3.73 5.26 7.53
N GLN A 93 2.90 6.22 7.11
CA GLN A 93 2.74 7.49 7.81
C GLN A 93 2.28 7.30 9.26
N LYS A 94 1.37 6.34 9.52
CA LYS A 94 0.85 6.06 10.87
C LYS A 94 1.80 5.23 11.72
N LEU A 95 2.47 4.23 11.14
CA LEU A 95 3.41 3.34 11.84
C LEU A 95 4.68 4.09 12.24
N PHE A 96 5.25 4.86 11.32
CA PHE A 96 6.54 5.54 11.52
C PHE A 96 6.40 7.04 11.79
N SER A 97 5.18 7.53 12.02
CA SER A 97 4.87 8.94 12.29
C SER A 97 5.43 9.90 11.21
N LEU A 98 5.35 9.49 9.93
CA LEU A 98 5.92 10.24 8.81
C LEU A 98 4.96 11.33 8.32
N PRO A 99 5.43 12.58 8.14
CA PRO A 99 4.65 13.59 7.45
C PRO A 99 4.47 13.21 5.96
N GLU A 100 3.38 13.67 5.34
CA GLU A 100 3.06 13.37 3.93
C GLU A 100 4.16 13.78 2.97
N SER A 101 4.83 14.90 3.24
CA SER A 101 5.93 15.40 2.42
C SER A 101 7.14 14.47 2.39
N LYS A 102 7.37 13.66 3.43
CA LYS A 102 8.52 12.75 3.52
C LYS A 102 8.30 11.41 2.82
N ILE A 103 7.12 11.08 2.32
CA ILE A 103 6.86 9.79 1.70
C ILE A 103 6.34 9.91 0.26
N ASP A 104 6.88 9.08 -0.62
CA ASP A 104 6.39 8.92 -1.99
C ASP A 104 6.43 7.48 -2.47
N VAL A 105 5.96 7.30 -3.70
CA VAL A 105 5.91 6.02 -4.37
C VAL A 105 6.76 6.05 -5.64
N LEU A 106 7.53 4.99 -5.87
CA LEU A 106 8.20 4.74 -7.14
C LEU A 106 7.69 3.43 -7.75
N ILE A 107 7.56 3.38 -9.07
CA ILE A 107 7.34 2.14 -9.79
C ILE A 107 8.68 1.41 -9.94
N HIS A 108 8.73 0.19 -9.44
CA HIS A 108 9.86 -0.72 -9.56
C HIS A 108 9.34 -2.10 -10.01
N PRO A 109 9.28 -2.35 -11.34
CA PRO A 109 8.59 -3.53 -11.88
C PRO A 109 9.22 -4.86 -11.46
N ASN A 110 10.51 -4.87 -11.11
CA ASN A 110 11.22 -6.07 -10.66
C ASN A 110 10.81 -6.50 -9.25
N SER A 111 10.32 -5.57 -8.41
CA SER A 111 9.92 -5.81 -7.01
C SER A 111 11.02 -6.46 -6.14
N LEU A 112 12.27 -6.04 -6.37
CA LEU A 112 13.45 -6.51 -5.62
C LEU A 112 13.92 -5.48 -4.58
N VAL A 113 13.75 -4.20 -4.88
CA VAL A 113 13.90 -3.11 -3.91
C VAL A 113 12.52 -2.78 -3.34
N HIS A 114 12.37 -2.86 -2.03
CA HIS A 114 11.06 -2.74 -1.33
C HIS A 114 10.88 -1.37 -0.66
N ALA A 115 11.97 -0.74 -0.23
CA ALA A 115 11.95 0.64 0.24
C ALA A 115 13.28 1.34 -0.04
N ILE A 116 13.22 2.67 -0.15
CA ILE A 116 14.38 3.55 -0.36
C ILE A 116 14.27 4.71 0.62
N ILE A 117 15.38 5.12 1.23
CA ILE A 117 15.50 6.35 2.00
C ILE A 117 16.57 7.25 1.40
N HIS A 118 16.27 8.54 1.32
CA HIS A 118 17.21 9.60 1.01
C HIS A 118 17.54 10.30 2.31
N LEU A 119 18.82 10.42 2.63
CA LEU A 119 19.31 11.12 3.80
C LEU A 119 19.69 12.57 3.44
N ASN A 120 19.65 13.47 4.42
CA ASN A 120 20.01 14.88 4.20
C ASN A 120 21.48 15.07 3.81
N ASN A 121 22.35 14.12 4.17
CA ASN A 121 23.77 14.12 3.82
C ASN A 121 24.05 13.64 2.38
N GLY A 122 23.01 13.43 1.57
CA GLY A 122 23.14 13.03 0.17
C GLY A 122 23.20 11.52 -0.07
N LEU A 123 23.34 10.70 0.98
CA LEU A 123 23.33 9.24 0.85
C LEU A 123 21.92 8.72 0.56
N ILE A 124 21.85 7.72 -0.31
CA ILE A 124 20.65 6.96 -0.61
C ILE A 124 20.88 5.53 -0.15
N LYS A 125 19.93 5.00 0.62
CA LYS A 125 19.94 3.58 1.02
C LYS A 125 18.66 2.93 0.54
N PHE A 126 18.74 1.69 0.12
CA PHE A 126 17.58 0.89 -0.22
C PHE A 126 17.72 -0.52 0.35
N LEU A 127 16.59 -1.17 0.63
CA LEU A 127 16.60 -2.57 1.05
C LEU A 127 16.22 -3.46 -0.12
N TYR A 128 17.13 -4.38 -0.44
CA TYR A 128 17.00 -5.36 -1.50
C TYR A 128 16.73 -6.74 -0.90
N HIS A 129 15.72 -7.43 -1.41
CA HIS A 129 15.56 -8.87 -1.20
C HIS A 129 14.63 -9.48 -2.25
N GLU A 130 14.72 -10.81 -2.42
CA GLU A 130 13.82 -11.56 -3.30
C GLU A 130 12.35 -11.26 -3.01
N THR A 131 11.52 -11.31 -4.05
CA THR A 131 10.07 -11.08 -3.99
C THR A 131 9.36 -12.25 -3.29
N SER A 132 9.58 -12.39 -1.98
CA SER A 132 9.03 -13.45 -1.14
C SER A 132 8.70 -12.93 0.25
N MET A 133 7.45 -13.17 0.69
CA MET A 133 7.00 -12.82 2.05
C MET A 133 7.67 -13.64 3.15
N VAL A 134 8.33 -14.75 2.82
CA VAL A 134 9.12 -15.53 3.79
C VAL A 134 10.19 -14.65 4.43
N ILE A 135 10.76 -13.71 3.68
CA ILE A 135 11.83 -12.83 4.14
C ILE A 135 11.36 -11.87 5.25
N PRO A 136 10.38 -10.97 5.01
CA PRO A 136 9.91 -10.09 6.08
C PRO A 136 9.31 -10.88 7.26
N LEU A 137 8.61 -12.00 7.01
CA LEU A 137 8.04 -12.82 8.08
C LEU A 137 9.11 -13.47 8.97
N ALA A 138 10.08 -14.17 8.37
CA ALA A 138 11.12 -14.85 9.14
C ALA A 138 11.97 -13.85 9.93
N ASN A 139 12.33 -12.71 9.30
CA ASN A 139 13.12 -11.72 10.01
C ASN A 139 12.32 -10.97 11.08
N ALA A 140 11.01 -10.81 10.94
CA ALA A 140 10.15 -10.24 11.97
C ALA A 140 9.93 -11.18 13.17
N ILE A 141 9.86 -12.49 12.94
CA ILE A 141 9.62 -13.49 14.00
C ILE A 141 10.92 -13.83 14.75
N PHE A 142 12.03 -13.98 14.02
CA PHE A 142 13.30 -14.46 14.56
C PHE A 142 14.33 -13.35 14.75
N ASP A 143 13.93 -12.08 14.68
CA ASP A 143 14.80 -10.91 14.81
C ASP A 143 16.04 -10.96 13.90
N GLY A 144 15.87 -11.51 12.69
CA GLY A 144 16.94 -11.69 11.70
C GLY A 144 18.03 -12.70 12.08
N LYS A 145 17.82 -13.51 13.13
CA LYS A 145 18.78 -14.52 13.59
C LYS A 145 18.66 -15.87 12.86
N LEU A 146 17.58 -16.07 12.11
CA LEU A 146 17.35 -17.31 11.36
C LEU A 146 18.18 -17.32 10.07
N ASN A 147 18.92 -18.40 9.83
CA ASN A 147 19.43 -18.67 8.48
C ASN A 147 18.26 -19.03 7.56
N ILE A 148 17.93 -18.09 6.66
CA ILE A 148 16.73 -18.17 5.84
C ILE A 148 16.82 -19.23 4.73
N GLU A 149 18.02 -19.69 4.37
CA GLU A 149 18.21 -20.72 3.35
C GLU A 149 17.49 -22.02 3.71
N ASN A 150 17.39 -22.32 5.00
CA ASN A 150 16.67 -23.48 5.53
C ASN A 150 15.15 -23.44 5.22
N LEU A 151 14.60 -22.27 4.88
CA LEU A 151 13.18 -22.11 4.54
C LEU A 151 12.90 -22.12 3.04
N PHE A 152 13.92 -21.96 2.19
CA PHE A 152 13.76 -21.94 0.74
C PHE A 152 14.06 -23.32 0.15
N LYS A 153 13.06 -23.96 -0.49
CA LYS A 153 13.20 -25.28 -1.13
C LYS A 153 14.20 -25.32 -2.31
N LYS A 154 14.57 -24.16 -2.86
CA LYS A 154 15.45 -24.06 -4.02
C LYS A 154 16.64 -23.19 -3.65
N LYS A 155 17.87 -23.74 -3.75
CA LYS A 155 19.10 -22.95 -3.67
C LYS A 155 19.08 -21.94 -4.82
N VAL A 156 18.97 -20.67 -4.48
CA VAL A 156 19.00 -19.57 -5.46
C VAL A 156 20.45 -19.33 -5.83
N ASN A 157 20.77 -19.37 -7.12
CA ASN A 157 22.13 -19.20 -7.61
C ASN A 157 22.66 -17.79 -7.23
N GLU A 158 23.70 -17.72 -6.41
CA GLU A 158 24.17 -16.48 -5.79
C GLU A 158 24.62 -15.43 -6.83
N ASN A 159 25.22 -15.88 -7.93
CA ASN A 159 25.72 -15.02 -9.00
C ASN A 159 24.61 -14.36 -9.85
N GLN A 160 23.36 -14.81 -9.75
CA GLN A 160 22.21 -14.21 -10.45
C GLN A 160 21.50 -13.12 -9.63
N LYS A 161 21.81 -12.96 -8.34
CA LYS A 161 21.00 -12.13 -7.42
C LYS A 161 21.18 -10.62 -7.57
N ILE A 162 22.24 -10.11 -8.20
CA ILE A 162 22.47 -8.64 -8.34
C ILE A 162 22.46 -8.20 -9.83
N ALA A 163 22.42 -9.15 -10.77
CA ALA A 163 22.52 -8.89 -12.20
C ALA A 163 21.24 -8.33 -12.85
N ASP A 164 20.14 -8.27 -12.11
CA ASP A 164 18.88 -7.71 -12.60
C ASP A 164 18.96 -6.18 -12.70
N LYS A 165 18.59 -5.64 -13.87
CA LYS A 165 18.47 -4.19 -14.07
C LYS A 165 17.41 -3.62 -13.12
N LEU A 166 17.84 -2.82 -12.15
CA LEU A 166 16.94 -2.10 -11.24
C LEU A 166 16.40 -0.84 -11.93
N ILE A 167 15.13 -0.88 -12.31
CA ILE A 167 14.45 0.24 -12.99
C ILE A 167 13.51 0.92 -11.99
N PHE A 168 13.56 2.25 -11.92
CA PHE A 168 12.70 3.07 -11.09
C PHE A 168 12.06 4.18 -11.91
N ASN A 169 10.73 4.26 -11.87
CA ASN A 169 9.96 5.27 -12.61
C ASN A 169 9.00 6.01 -11.68
N GLN A 170 8.69 7.26 -12.03
CA GLN A 170 7.61 7.99 -11.37
C GLN A 170 6.24 7.36 -11.69
N VAL A 171 5.29 7.48 -10.77
CA VAL A 171 3.93 7.00 -10.97
C VAL A 171 3.21 7.85 -12.02
N ASP A 172 2.75 7.23 -13.10
CA ASP A 172 1.88 7.88 -14.09
C ASP A 172 0.49 8.12 -13.47
N LYS A 173 0.18 9.39 -13.19
CA LYS A 173 -1.06 9.83 -12.53
C LYS A 173 -2.30 9.66 -13.41
N ASN A 174 -2.15 9.56 -14.72
CA ASN A 174 -3.26 9.31 -15.64
C ASN A 174 -3.63 7.83 -15.65
N LYS A 175 -2.61 6.97 -15.58
CA LYS A 175 -2.78 5.51 -15.50
C LYS A 175 -3.21 5.04 -14.12
N PHE A 176 -2.68 5.65 -13.06
CA PHE A 176 -2.99 5.33 -11.66
C PHE A 176 -3.58 6.54 -10.92
N PRO A 177 -4.84 6.92 -11.19
CA PRO A 177 -5.46 8.11 -10.59
C PRO A 177 -5.44 8.13 -9.05
N PHE A 178 -5.50 6.97 -8.40
CA PHE A 178 -5.52 6.87 -6.94
C PHE A 178 -4.29 7.42 -6.24
N ILE A 179 -3.17 7.65 -6.93
CA ILE A 179 -2.04 8.39 -6.36
C ILE A 179 -2.41 9.77 -5.81
N LYS A 180 -3.47 10.39 -6.35
CA LYS A 180 -4.01 11.66 -5.86
C LYS A 180 -4.60 11.56 -4.45
N LEU A 181 -5.04 10.37 -4.03
CA LEU A 181 -5.62 10.13 -2.71
C LEU A 181 -4.59 10.23 -1.58
N LYS A 182 -3.27 10.11 -1.87
CA LYS A 182 -2.20 10.22 -0.88
C LYS A 182 -2.37 11.44 0.03
N LYS A 183 -2.69 12.59 -0.57
CA LYS A 183 -2.89 13.87 0.15
C LYS A 183 -4.16 13.92 0.99
N ILE A 184 -5.17 13.14 0.63
CA ILE A 184 -6.52 13.19 1.22
C ILE A 184 -6.65 12.20 2.39
N MET A 185 -6.05 11.02 2.25
CA MET A 185 -6.23 9.89 3.18
C MET A 185 -5.85 10.21 4.63
N ASN A 186 -4.88 11.11 4.83
CA ASN A 186 -4.44 11.59 6.14
C ASN A 186 -4.75 13.07 6.38
N GLN A 187 -5.47 13.74 5.47
CA GLN A 187 -5.94 15.12 5.68
C GLN A 187 -6.94 15.21 6.84
N TYR A 188 -7.78 14.18 6.99
CA TYR A 188 -8.74 14.09 8.08
C TYR A 188 -8.60 12.75 8.82
N PRO A 189 -8.88 12.69 10.14
CA PRO A 189 -8.60 11.50 10.94
C PRO A 189 -9.31 10.22 10.48
N SER A 190 -10.45 10.35 9.79
CA SER A 190 -11.26 9.22 9.32
C SER A 190 -11.38 9.11 7.81
N ALA A 191 -10.65 9.93 7.04
CA ALA A 191 -10.66 9.83 5.57
C ALA A 191 -10.24 8.43 5.09
N SER A 192 -9.19 7.85 5.67
CA SER A 192 -8.75 6.49 5.34
C SER A 192 -9.78 5.41 5.64
N ILE A 193 -10.61 5.58 6.69
CA ILE A 193 -11.67 4.62 7.05
C ILE A 193 -12.74 4.63 5.95
N ILE A 194 -13.16 5.82 5.53
CA ILE A 194 -14.18 6.01 4.49
C ILE A 194 -13.71 5.39 3.17
N ILE A 195 -12.47 5.69 2.76
CA ILE A 195 -11.93 5.21 1.47
C ILE A 195 -11.69 3.70 1.50
N ASN A 196 -11.19 3.13 2.61
CA ASN A 196 -11.09 1.68 2.74
C ASN A 196 -12.46 0.99 2.64
N ALA A 197 -13.44 1.49 3.38
CA ALA A 197 -14.79 0.94 3.40
C ALA A 197 -15.48 1.01 2.02
N ALA A 198 -15.31 2.13 1.31
CA ALA A 198 -15.79 2.31 -0.05
C ALA A 198 -15.10 1.35 -1.02
N ASN A 199 -13.78 1.21 -0.92
CA ASN A 199 -12.98 0.33 -1.77
C ASN A 199 -13.36 -1.14 -1.60
N GLU A 200 -13.60 -1.62 -0.38
CA GLU A 200 -14.05 -2.99 -0.12
C GLU A 200 -15.34 -3.34 -0.89
N VAL A 201 -16.31 -2.43 -0.92
CA VAL A 201 -17.56 -2.64 -1.67
C VAL A 201 -17.28 -2.65 -3.17
N LEU A 202 -16.54 -1.68 -3.69
CA LEU A 202 -16.28 -1.56 -5.13
C LEU A 202 -15.49 -2.75 -5.67
N VAL A 203 -14.47 -3.21 -4.94
CA VAL A 203 -13.71 -4.41 -5.30
C VAL A 203 -14.62 -5.65 -5.29
N SER A 204 -15.49 -5.78 -4.29
CA SER A 204 -16.45 -6.88 -4.23
C SER A 204 -17.40 -6.89 -5.43
N GLU A 205 -17.99 -5.75 -5.78
CA GLU A 205 -18.93 -5.65 -6.91
C GLU A 205 -18.22 -5.79 -8.27
N PHE A 206 -16.97 -5.32 -8.41
CA PHE A 206 -16.15 -5.57 -9.59
C PHE A 206 -15.84 -7.07 -9.75
N LEU A 207 -15.43 -7.75 -8.68
CA LEU A 207 -15.17 -9.20 -8.70
C LEU A 207 -16.43 -10.02 -9.07
N LYS A 208 -17.62 -9.52 -8.71
CA LYS A 208 -18.93 -10.07 -9.11
C LYS A 208 -19.37 -9.66 -10.53
N LYS A 209 -18.52 -8.93 -11.27
CA LYS A 209 -18.80 -8.40 -12.62
C LYS A 209 -19.99 -7.44 -12.69
N LYS A 210 -20.33 -6.77 -11.59
CA LYS A 210 -21.47 -5.83 -11.54
C LYS A 210 -21.12 -4.40 -11.89
N ILE A 211 -19.86 -4.02 -11.72
CA ILE A 211 -19.34 -2.71 -12.16
C ILE A 211 -18.10 -2.93 -13.04
N PRO A 212 -17.84 -2.02 -14.01
CA PRO A 212 -16.61 -2.05 -14.78
C PRO A 212 -15.40 -1.62 -13.94
N TYR A 213 -14.20 -2.01 -14.36
CA TYR A 213 -12.95 -1.70 -13.65
C TYR A 213 -12.75 -0.19 -13.41
N MET A 214 -13.07 0.65 -14.41
CA MET A 214 -12.92 2.10 -14.30
C MET A 214 -13.89 2.75 -13.32
N ASP A 215 -15.01 2.09 -13.01
CA ASP A 215 -15.97 2.61 -12.03
C ASP A 215 -15.43 2.55 -10.60
N ILE A 216 -14.45 1.68 -10.30
CA ILE A 216 -13.76 1.70 -9.01
C ILE A 216 -13.15 3.09 -8.77
N TYR A 217 -12.43 3.64 -9.76
CA TYR A 217 -11.86 4.99 -9.67
C TYR A 217 -12.96 6.06 -9.55
N LYS A 218 -13.95 6.01 -10.44
CA LYS A 218 -15.04 6.98 -10.49
C LYS A 218 -15.77 7.07 -9.15
N GLN A 219 -16.13 5.93 -8.57
CA GLN A 219 -16.95 5.89 -7.36
C GLN A 219 -16.17 6.27 -6.10
N ILE A 220 -14.88 5.90 -6.01
CA ILE A 220 -14.01 6.41 -4.93
C ILE A 220 -13.90 7.93 -5.00
N PHE A 221 -13.64 8.55 -6.17
CA PHE A 221 -13.60 10.01 -6.23
C PHE A 221 -14.96 10.65 -5.95
N SER A 222 -16.05 9.99 -6.38
CA SER A 222 -17.42 10.45 -6.11
C SER A 222 -17.76 10.51 -4.63
N ILE A 223 -17.23 9.61 -3.77
CA ILE A 223 -17.50 9.68 -2.33
C ILE A 223 -16.82 10.87 -1.65
N LEU A 224 -15.69 11.35 -2.18
CA LEU A 224 -15.00 12.53 -1.66
C LEU A 224 -15.81 13.81 -1.87
N ASN A 225 -16.62 13.83 -2.92
CA ASN A 225 -17.52 14.94 -3.26
C ASN A 225 -18.91 14.81 -2.59
N ASP A 226 -19.14 13.77 -1.78
CA ASP A 226 -20.41 13.63 -1.06
C ASP A 226 -20.56 14.73 -0.02
N ARG A 227 -21.75 15.34 0.07
CA ARG A 227 -22.05 16.40 1.06
C ARG A 227 -21.76 16.00 2.50
N ASN A 228 -21.87 14.70 2.82
CA ASN A 228 -21.59 14.18 4.15
C ASN A 228 -20.13 13.75 4.34
N PHE A 229 -19.29 13.74 3.31
CA PHE A 229 -17.90 13.30 3.42
C PHE A 229 -17.17 13.99 4.58
N LYS A 230 -17.14 15.33 4.58
CA LYS A 230 -16.44 16.11 5.61
C LYS A 230 -17.01 15.85 7.01
N LYS A 231 -18.34 15.70 7.13
CA LYS A 231 -19.04 15.38 8.40
C LYS A 231 -18.52 14.09 9.04
N TYR A 232 -18.20 13.07 8.24
CA TYR A 232 -17.64 11.81 8.75
C TYR A 232 -16.11 11.83 8.82
N ALA A 233 -15.44 12.44 7.84
CA ALA A 233 -13.98 12.42 7.72
C ALA A 233 -13.27 13.12 8.89
N ILE A 234 -13.79 14.23 9.41
CA ILE A 234 -13.19 14.98 10.52
C ILE A 234 -13.25 14.24 11.86
N LYS A 235 -14.09 13.20 11.98
CA LYS A 235 -14.28 12.48 13.25
C LYS A 235 -13.02 11.74 13.61
N LYS A 236 -12.64 11.79 14.89
CA LYS A 236 -11.53 11.02 15.46
C LYS A 236 -12.10 9.89 16.33
N PRO A 237 -12.36 8.71 15.76
CA PRO A 237 -13.04 7.64 16.47
C PRO A 237 -12.23 7.17 17.68
N LYS A 238 -12.90 6.99 18.82
CA LYS A 238 -12.27 6.56 20.09
C LYS A 238 -12.40 5.06 20.36
N ASN A 239 -13.34 4.41 19.69
CA ASN A 239 -13.69 3.00 19.87
C ASN A 239 -14.12 2.36 18.54
N LEU A 240 -14.25 1.04 18.53
CA LEU A 240 -14.64 0.28 17.32
C LEU A 240 -16.04 0.65 16.83
N LYS A 241 -16.98 0.94 17.73
CA LYS A 241 -18.36 1.32 17.38
C LYS A 241 -18.39 2.59 16.51
N GLU A 242 -17.57 3.58 16.84
CA GLU A 242 -17.44 4.81 16.05
C GLU A 242 -16.79 4.55 14.68
N ILE A 243 -15.77 3.67 14.62
CA ILE A 243 -15.16 3.24 13.35
C ILE A 243 -16.22 2.58 12.46
N PHE A 244 -16.97 1.61 12.99
CA PHE A 244 -18.00 0.89 12.24
C PHE A 244 -19.15 1.80 11.79
N LYS A 245 -19.48 2.85 12.55
CA LYS A 245 -20.47 3.84 12.13
C LYS A 245 -20.02 4.61 10.88
N ILE A 246 -18.73 4.96 10.79
CA ILE A 246 -18.15 5.63 9.62
C ILE A 246 -18.04 4.67 8.44
N ASP A 247 -17.53 3.46 8.68
CA ASP A 247 -17.45 2.38 7.69
C ASP A 247 -18.82 2.07 7.07
N THR A 248 -19.84 1.84 7.90
CA THR A 248 -21.20 1.54 7.46
C THR A 248 -21.78 2.66 6.61
N TRP A 249 -21.60 3.93 7.02
CA TRP A 249 -22.04 5.07 6.22
C TRP A 249 -21.37 5.07 4.84
N ALA A 250 -20.06 4.88 4.78
CA ALA A 250 -19.31 4.87 3.52
C ALA A 250 -19.78 3.73 2.60
N LYS A 251 -19.91 2.51 3.14
CA LYS A 251 -20.43 1.33 2.40
C LYS A 251 -21.84 1.56 1.86
N SER A 252 -22.75 2.05 2.70
CA SER A 252 -24.12 2.35 2.29
C SER A 252 -24.20 3.47 1.26
N THR A 253 -23.31 4.46 1.32
CA THR A 253 -23.25 5.56 0.35
C THR A 253 -22.79 5.05 -1.01
N ILE A 254 -21.76 4.20 -1.06
CA ILE A 254 -21.30 3.58 -2.31
C ILE A 254 -22.36 2.65 -2.90
N ARG A 255 -22.99 1.80 -2.09
CA ARG A 255 -24.03 0.86 -2.55
C ARG A 255 -25.25 1.55 -3.17
N LYS A 256 -25.51 2.81 -2.85
CA LYS A 256 -26.59 3.61 -3.46
C LYS A 256 -26.19 4.21 -4.81
N LYS A 257 -24.90 4.25 -5.14
CA LYS A 257 -24.34 4.87 -6.36
C LYS A 257 -24.03 3.85 -7.47
N ILE A 258 -24.10 2.56 -7.16
CA ILE A 258 -23.84 1.43 -8.05
C ILE A 258 -25.09 0.55 -8.10
#